data_AF-A0A9D6XN61-F1
#
_entry.id   AF-A0A9D6XN61-F1
#
_cell.length_a   1.000
_cell.length_b   1.000
_cell.length_c   1.000
_cell.angle_alpha   90.00
_cell.angle_beta   90.00
_cell.angle_gamma   90.00
#
_symmetry.space_group_name_H-M   'P 1'
#
loop_
_entity.id
_entity.type
_entity.pdbx_description
1 polymer ?
#
loop_
_entity_poly.entity_id
_entity_poly.type
_entity_poly.pdbx_seq_one_letter_code
_entity_poly.pdbx_strand_id
1 'polypeptide(L)'
;MAMVFCLLSTGVTWRPVGAAVNSGDLTLTAQNFHIYTSGNLRFVFGIKSDALVKELTADSTALFRVTLGQRITTGEKQVQEIYAKPELFSATDSVDLSLREVTRRADGQFEVIALSTDIPSGTRRIEFDGPGIYPVRVEIVVGT
;
A
#
# COMPACT_ATOMS: atom_id res chain seq x y z
N MET A 1 22.06 -27.49 54.20
CA MET A 1 21.36 -28.08 53.04
C MET A 1 20.64 -26.93 52.34
N ALA A 2 21.28 -26.33 51.34
CA ALA A 2 20.81 -25.12 50.66
C ALA A 2 20.12 -25.53 49.35
N MET A 3 18.83 -25.21 49.21
CA MET A 3 18.14 -25.32 47.92
C MET A 3 18.44 -24.06 47.10
N VAL A 4 19.12 -24.26 45.98
CA VAL A 4 19.30 -23.29 44.91
C VAL A 4 18.00 -23.25 44.11
N PHE A 5 17.28 -22.13 44.18
CA PHE A 5 16.19 -21.83 43.25
C PHE A 5 16.80 -21.21 41.98
N CYS A 6 16.94 -22.00 40.93
CA CYS A 6 17.17 -21.46 39.58
C CYS A 6 15.87 -20.86 39.06
N LEU A 7 15.71 -19.53 39.16
CA LEU A 7 14.77 -18.81 38.31
C LEU A 7 15.35 -18.78 36.90
N LEU A 8 14.89 -19.70 36.04
CA LEU A 8 14.99 -19.53 34.60
C LEU A 8 13.91 -18.51 34.19
N SER A 9 14.28 -17.23 34.22
CA SER A 9 13.55 -16.21 33.48
C SER A 9 13.78 -16.48 31.99
N THR A 10 12.90 -17.26 31.37
CA THR A 10 12.76 -17.26 29.92
C THR A 10 12.26 -15.87 29.54
N GLY A 11 13.20 -14.97 29.25
CA GLY A 11 12.92 -13.68 28.65
C GLY A 11 12.20 -13.95 27.34
N VAL A 12 10.88 -13.80 27.35
CA VAL A 12 10.10 -13.62 26.12
C VAL A 12 10.59 -12.30 25.56
N THR A 13 11.55 -12.36 24.64
CA THR A 13 11.93 -11.22 23.82
C THR A 13 10.72 -10.93 22.94
N TRP A 14 9.85 -10.04 23.40
CA TRP A 14 8.95 -9.33 22.52
C TRP A 14 9.84 -8.57 21.54
N ARG A 15 10.05 -9.13 20.35
CA ARG A 15 10.49 -8.33 19.21
C ARG A 15 9.31 -7.43 18.89
N PRO A 16 9.43 -6.09 18.97
CA PRO A 16 8.50 -5.25 18.24
C PRO A 16 8.79 -5.52 16.76
N VAL A 17 8.01 -6.40 16.14
CA VAL A 17 7.91 -6.48 14.69
C VAL A 17 6.89 -5.44 14.30
N GLY A 18 7.24 -4.63 13.31
CA GLY A 18 6.57 -3.38 13.00
C GLY A 18 7.58 -2.26 13.10
N ALA A 19 8.59 -2.27 12.21
CA ALA A 19 9.20 -1.02 11.83
C ALA A 19 8.04 -0.15 11.31
N ALA A 20 7.67 0.87 12.08
CA ALA A 20 6.67 1.83 11.63
C ALA A 20 7.21 2.44 10.34
N VAL A 21 6.69 1.99 9.20
CA VAL A 21 7.05 2.52 7.89
C VAL A 21 6.65 3.97 7.88
N ASN A 22 7.64 4.87 7.82
CA ASN A 22 7.35 6.28 7.72
C ASN A 22 6.98 6.57 6.26
N SER A 23 6.02 7.46 6.02
CA SER A 23 5.64 7.85 4.65
C SER A 23 6.84 8.35 3.83
N GLY A 24 7.91 8.80 4.48
CA GLY A 24 9.18 9.17 3.86
C GLY A 24 10.01 8.02 3.26
N ASP A 25 9.69 6.76 3.57
CA ASP A 25 10.42 5.58 3.07
C ASP A 25 10.00 5.17 1.66
N LEU A 26 8.82 5.61 1.22
CA LEU A 26 8.34 5.46 -0.15
C LEU A 26 8.51 6.78 -0.90
N THR A 27 8.83 6.69 -2.19
CA THR A 27 8.84 7.84 -3.09
C THR A 27 8.13 7.45 -4.36
N LEU A 28 6.99 8.08 -4.63
CA LEU A 28 6.31 7.99 -5.92
C LEU A 28 7.19 8.65 -6.98
N THR A 29 7.71 7.87 -7.91
CA THR A 29 8.62 8.35 -8.96
C THR A 29 7.89 8.60 -10.27
N ALA A 30 6.78 7.90 -10.50
CA ALA A 30 5.88 8.15 -11.62
C ALA A 30 4.47 7.65 -11.33
N GLN A 31 3.47 8.34 -11.87
CA GLN A 31 2.08 7.90 -11.91
C GLN A 31 1.54 8.06 -13.33
N ASN A 32 0.80 7.07 -13.82
CA ASN A 32 0.13 7.16 -15.11
C ASN A 32 -1.32 6.69 -14.96
N PHE A 33 -2.26 7.59 -15.23
CA PHE A 33 -3.70 7.31 -15.19
C PHE A 33 -4.24 7.40 -16.61
N HIS A 34 -4.54 6.26 -17.21
CA HIS A 34 -5.26 6.22 -18.48
C HIS A 34 -6.64 5.59 -18.23
N ILE A 35 -7.48 6.37 -17.56
CA ILE A 35 -8.77 5.93 -17.01
C ILE A 35 -9.74 5.56 -18.15
N TYR A 36 -9.54 6.11 -19.35
CA TYR A 36 -10.25 5.69 -20.55
C TYR A 36 -9.30 4.86 -21.41
N THR A 37 -9.70 3.64 -21.75
CA THR A 37 -9.05 2.64 -22.63
C THR A 37 -7.93 1.75 -22.08
N SER A 38 -7.25 2.02 -20.96
CA SER A 38 -6.14 1.14 -20.53
C SER A 38 -6.47 0.11 -19.44
N GLY A 39 -7.64 0.21 -18.79
CA GLY A 39 -8.08 -0.74 -17.77
C GLY A 39 -7.09 -0.97 -16.62
N ASN A 40 -6.20 0.00 -16.35
CA ASN A 40 -5.07 -0.12 -15.43
C ASN A 40 -4.71 1.23 -14.79
N LEU A 41 -4.47 1.25 -13.48
CA LEU A 41 -3.75 2.28 -12.75
C LEU A 41 -2.30 1.83 -12.56
N ARG A 42 -1.34 2.63 -13.06
CA ARG A 42 0.08 2.29 -12.98
C ARG A 42 0.83 3.29 -12.11
N PHE A 43 1.53 2.76 -11.12
CA PHE A 43 2.36 3.53 -10.21
C PHE A 43 3.77 2.95 -10.17
N VAL A 44 4.78 3.81 -10.10
CA VAL A 44 6.17 3.39 -9.91
C VAL A 44 6.68 4.04 -8.63
N PHE A 45 7.24 3.22 -7.74
CA PHE A 45 7.74 3.67 -6.44
C PHE A 45 9.19 3.23 -6.24
N GLY A 46 10.01 4.16 -5.76
CA GLY A 46 11.26 3.84 -5.09
C GLY A 46 11.00 3.60 -3.60
N ILE A 47 11.69 2.62 -3.04
CA ILE A 47 11.79 2.45 -1.58
C ILE A 47 13.19 2.85 -1.18
N LYS A 48 13.32 3.84 -0.29
CA LYS A 48 14.61 4.38 0.15
C LYS A 48 15.25 3.55 1.26
N SER A 49 14.43 2.82 2.02
CA SER A 49 14.88 2.01 3.15
C SER A 49 15.23 0.60 2.71
N ASP A 50 16.53 0.25 2.74
CA ASP A 50 17.02 -1.11 2.48
C ASP A 50 16.41 -2.14 3.45
N ALA A 51 16.16 -1.72 4.70
CA ALA A 51 15.50 -2.56 5.70
C ALA A 51 14.07 -2.91 5.27
N LEU A 52 13.32 -1.92 4.78
CA LEU A 52 11.97 -2.13 4.27
C LEU A 52 11.97 -3.02 3.02
N VAL A 53 12.90 -2.80 2.08
CA VAL A 53 13.03 -3.68 0.90
C VAL A 53 13.30 -5.13 1.33
N LYS A 54 14.16 -5.33 2.33
CA LYS A 54 14.48 -6.67 2.85
C LYS A 54 13.28 -7.30 3.55
N GLU A 55 12.55 -6.55 4.36
CA GLU A 55 11.35 -7.02 5.05
C GLU A 55 10.28 -7.45 4.05
N LEU A 56 10.00 -6.60 3.06
CA LEU A 56 9.04 -6.90 2.00
C LEU A 56 9.43 -8.16 1.24
N THR A 57 10.67 -8.25 0.78
CA THR A 57 11.10 -9.39 -0.03
C THR A 57 11.24 -10.69 0.75
N ALA A 58 11.37 -10.64 2.08
CA ALA A 58 11.45 -11.80 2.95
C ALA A 58 10.08 -12.30 3.43
N ASP A 59 9.08 -11.41 3.51
CA ASP A 59 7.75 -11.73 4.03
C ASP A 59 6.76 -12.06 2.90
N SER A 60 6.28 -13.29 2.85
CA SER A 60 5.29 -13.71 1.85
C SER A 60 3.89 -13.10 2.03
N THR A 61 3.62 -12.49 3.19
CA THR A 61 2.37 -11.79 3.49
C THR A 61 2.41 -10.32 3.08
N ALA A 62 3.59 -9.79 2.74
CA ALA A 62 3.74 -8.42 2.29
C ALA A 62 3.02 -8.18 0.95
N LEU A 63 2.21 -7.12 0.91
CA LEU A 63 1.41 -6.74 -0.24
C LEU A 63 1.38 -5.23 -0.45
N PHE A 64 1.19 -4.83 -1.70
CA PHE A 64 0.83 -3.47 -2.06
C PHE A 64 -0.70 -3.39 -2.13
N ARG A 65 -1.30 -2.52 -1.33
CA ARG A 65 -2.73 -2.22 -1.39
C ARG A 65 -2.94 -0.94 -2.17
N VAL A 66 -3.75 -1.01 -3.23
CA VAL A 66 -4.23 0.15 -3.98
C VAL A 66 -5.69 0.35 -3.63
N THR A 67 -6.02 1.49 -3.03
CA THR A 67 -7.36 1.82 -2.55
C THR A 67 -7.90 3.03 -3.32
N LEU A 68 -9.10 2.89 -3.87
CA LEU A 68 -9.86 3.98 -4.46
C LEU A 68 -10.70 4.65 -3.38
N GLY A 69 -10.63 5.97 -3.28
CA GLY A 69 -11.52 6.73 -2.40
C GLY A 69 -12.75 7.28 -3.12
N GLN A 70 -13.68 7.83 -2.36
CA GLN A 70 -14.89 8.45 -2.89
C GLN A 70 -14.59 9.53 -3.93
N ARG A 71 -15.46 9.63 -4.94
CA ARG A 71 -15.41 10.66 -5.98
C ARG A 71 -15.40 12.06 -5.35
N ILE A 72 -14.50 12.90 -5.81
CA ILE A 72 -14.43 14.31 -5.44
C ILE A 72 -15.59 15.05 -6.11
N THR A 73 -16.42 15.72 -5.30
CA THR A 73 -17.62 16.44 -5.75
C THR A 73 -17.56 17.94 -5.52
N THR A 74 -16.74 18.39 -4.57
CA THR A 74 -16.59 19.83 -4.23
C THR A 74 -15.27 20.43 -4.71
N GLY A 75 -14.56 19.72 -5.58
CA GLY A 75 -13.37 20.21 -6.28
C GLY A 75 -12.10 20.26 -5.43
N GLU A 76 -11.22 21.22 -5.74
CA GLU A 76 -9.86 21.32 -5.17
C GLU A 76 -9.86 21.39 -3.63
N LYS A 77 -10.84 22.06 -3.04
CA LYS A 77 -10.92 22.21 -1.58
C LYS A 77 -10.99 20.85 -0.87
N GLN A 78 -11.82 19.93 -1.37
CA GLN A 78 -11.92 18.58 -0.81
C GLN A 78 -10.62 17.78 -0.99
N VAL A 79 -9.92 17.97 -2.12
CA VAL A 79 -8.60 17.35 -2.34
C VAL A 79 -7.60 17.83 -1.30
N GLN A 80 -7.52 19.14 -1.06
CA GLN A 80 -6.64 19.74 -0.06
C GLN A 80 -7.00 19.27 1.35
N GLU A 81 -8.29 19.16 1.68
CA GLU A 81 -8.75 18.66 2.97
C GLU A 81 -8.36 17.20 3.20
N ILE A 82 -8.56 16.32 2.21
CA ILE A 82 -8.14 14.91 2.29
C ILE A 82 -6.61 14.79 2.43
N TYR A 83 -5.85 15.63 1.72
CA TYR A 83 -4.40 15.65 1.84
C TYR A 83 -3.93 16.08 3.24
N ALA A 84 -4.55 17.12 3.80
CA ALA A 84 -4.22 17.63 5.13
C ALA A 84 -4.70 16.71 6.26
N LYS A 85 -5.77 15.96 6.03
CA LYS A 85 -6.43 15.06 6.99
C LYS A 85 -6.69 13.71 6.35
N PRO A 86 -5.69 12.80 6.34
CA PRO A 86 -5.81 11.49 5.70
C PRO A 86 -6.99 10.63 6.19
N GLU A 87 -7.53 10.91 7.38
CA GLU A 87 -8.73 10.28 7.93
C GLU A 87 -10.03 10.64 7.17
N LEU A 88 -10.02 11.70 6.36
CA LEU A 88 -11.15 12.08 5.49
C LEU A 88 -11.20 11.26 4.20
N PHE A 89 -10.17 10.47 3.93
CA PHE A 89 -10.20 9.52 2.82
C PHE A 89 -11.20 8.40 3.13
N SER A 90 -12.28 8.36 2.35
CA SER A 90 -13.31 7.32 2.44
C SER A 90 -13.10 6.32 1.32
N ALA A 91 -12.68 5.09 1.64
CA ALA A 91 -12.45 4.03 0.66
C ALA A 91 -13.77 3.53 0.05
N THR A 92 -13.79 3.34 -1.26
CA THR A 92 -14.91 2.75 -1.99
C THR A 92 -14.57 1.36 -2.54
N ASP A 93 -13.30 1.13 -2.88
CA ASP A 93 -12.83 -0.14 -3.39
C ASP A 93 -11.32 -0.29 -3.14
N SER A 94 -10.81 -1.52 -3.15
CA SER A 94 -9.38 -1.79 -2.98
C SER A 94 -8.95 -3.09 -3.64
N VAL A 95 -7.73 -3.09 -4.14
CA VAL A 95 -7.05 -4.29 -4.62
C VAL A 95 -5.71 -4.44 -3.92
N ASP A 96 -5.50 -5.62 -3.35
CA ASP A 96 -4.18 -6.02 -2.87
C ASP A 96 -3.40 -6.60 -4.04
N LEU A 97 -2.08 -6.46 -4.07
CA LEU A 97 -1.18 -7.07 -5.03
C LEU A 97 0.00 -7.65 -4.26
N SER A 98 0.23 -8.95 -4.38
CA SER A 98 1.41 -9.57 -3.78
C SER A 98 2.68 -9.11 -4.48
N LEU A 99 3.83 -9.21 -3.81
CA LEU A 99 5.13 -8.92 -4.44
C LEU A 99 5.42 -9.75 -5.69
N ARG A 100 4.77 -10.91 -5.85
CA ARG A 100 4.89 -11.74 -7.06
C ARG A 100 4.13 -11.17 -8.26
N GLU A 101 3.12 -10.34 -8.00
CA GLU A 101 2.29 -9.68 -8.99
C GLU A 101 2.83 -8.28 -9.36
N VAL A 102 3.80 -7.77 -8.57
CA VAL A 102 4.45 -6.47 -8.78
C VAL A 102 5.76 -6.66 -9.53
N THR A 103 5.99 -5.83 -10.55
CA THR A 103 7.22 -5.91 -11.34
C THR A 103 8.33 -5.11 -10.64
N ARG A 104 9.50 -5.74 -10.44
CA ARG A 104 10.71 -5.03 -10.01
C ARG A 104 11.48 -4.56 -11.24
N ARG A 105 11.59 -3.25 -11.42
CA ARG A 105 12.30 -2.64 -12.55
C ARG A 105 13.81 -2.80 -12.40
N ALA A 106 14.54 -2.62 -13.51
CA ALA A 106 16.00 -2.76 -13.55
C ALA A 106 16.73 -1.75 -12.63
N ASP A 107 16.11 -0.60 -12.36
CA ASP A 107 16.59 0.43 -11.43
C ASP A 107 16.21 0.14 -9.96
N GLY A 108 15.62 -1.02 -9.68
CA GLY A 108 15.23 -1.44 -8.33
C GLY A 108 13.87 -0.91 -7.85
N GLN A 109 13.20 -0.08 -8.66
CA GLN A 109 11.87 0.44 -8.33
C GLN A 109 10.78 -0.63 -8.48
N PHE A 110 9.68 -0.44 -7.78
CA PHE A 110 8.49 -1.29 -7.84
C PHE A 110 7.45 -0.68 -8.77
N GLU A 111 6.97 -1.47 -9.73
CA GLU A 111 5.90 -1.10 -10.64
C GLU A 111 4.62 -1.84 -10.27
N VAL A 112 3.67 -1.07 -9.74
CA VAL A 112 2.37 -1.51 -9.23
C VAL A 112 1.32 -1.22 -10.31
N ILE A 113 0.69 -2.27 -10.82
CA ILE A 113 -0.37 -2.18 -11.83
C ILE A 113 -1.65 -2.76 -11.24
N ALA A 114 -2.57 -1.87 -10.86
CA ALA A 114 -3.91 -2.27 -10.45
C ALA A 114 -4.82 -2.25 -11.67
N LEU A 115 -5.44 -3.38 -12.00
CA LEU A 115 -6.47 -3.41 -13.03
C LEU A 115 -7.65 -2.54 -12.60
N SER A 116 -8.27 -1.80 -13.52
CA SER A 116 -9.42 -0.95 -13.27
C SER A 116 -10.50 -1.10 -14.33
N THR A 117 -11.75 -0.82 -13.95
CA THR A 117 -12.88 -0.80 -14.88
C THR A 117 -13.94 0.20 -14.44
N ASP A 118 -14.67 0.72 -15.41
CA ASP A 118 -15.89 1.51 -15.25
C ASP A 118 -17.16 0.65 -15.41
N ILE A 119 -17.01 -0.66 -15.65
CA ILE A 119 -18.10 -1.64 -15.76
C ILE A 119 -17.87 -2.72 -14.70
N PRO A 120 -18.76 -2.85 -13.69
CA PRO A 120 -18.63 -3.87 -12.66
C PRO A 120 -18.47 -5.26 -13.27
N SER A 121 -17.41 -5.96 -12.90
CA SER A 121 -17.05 -7.24 -13.52
C SER A 121 -16.85 -8.37 -12.51
N GLY A 122 -16.87 -8.07 -11.21
CA GLY A 122 -16.68 -9.07 -10.14
C GLY A 122 -15.31 -9.75 -10.17
N THR A 123 -14.36 -9.21 -10.93
CA THR A 123 -12.96 -9.65 -10.96
C THR A 123 -12.12 -8.73 -10.08
N ARG A 124 -10.92 -9.16 -9.69
CA ARG A 124 -9.98 -8.39 -8.85
C ARG A 124 -9.50 -7.12 -9.61
N ARG A 125 -10.30 -6.06 -9.57
CA ARG A 125 -10.11 -4.76 -10.24
C ARG A 125 -10.64 -3.66 -9.36
N ILE A 126 -10.11 -2.45 -9.55
CA ILE A 126 -10.67 -1.22 -8.99
C ILE A 126 -11.86 -0.77 -9.85
N GLU A 127 -13.03 -0.67 -9.24
CA GLU A 127 -14.26 -0.24 -9.88
C GLU A 127 -14.53 1.26 -9.64
N PHE A 128 -14.59 2.04 -10.72
CA PHE A 128 -14.92 3.46 -10.69
C PHE A 128 -16.43 3.69 -10.85
N ASP A 129 -17.02 4.54 -10.02
CA ASP A 129 -18.43 4.97 -10.15
C ASP A 129 -18.60 6.09 -11.19
N GLY A 130 -18.24 5.76 -12.43
CA GLY A 130 -18.31 6.64 -13.59
C GLY A 130 -17.18 7.69 -13.69
N PRO A 131 -17.30 8.60 -14.67
CA PRO A 131 -16.32 9.65 -14.94
C PRO A 131 -16.12 10.60 -13.75
N GLY A 132 -14.90 10.81 -13.28
CA GLY A 132 -14.65 11.76 -12.20
C GLY A 132 -13.21 11.85 -11.73
N ILE A 133 -13.01 12.62 -10.66
CA ILE A 133 -11.73 12.71 -9.95
C ILE A 133 -11.86 11.85 -8.71
N TYR A 134 -10.92 10.93 -8.52
CA TYR A 134 -10.89 10.01 -7.39
C TYR A 134 -9.52 10.08 -6.73
N PRO A 135 -9.45 10.21 -5.40
CA PRO A 135 -8.19 10.02 -4.69
C PRO A 135 -7.83 8.53 -4.72
N VAL A 136 -6.56 8.23 -4.95
CA VAL A 136 -6.02 6.86 -4.85
C VAL A 136 -4.97 6.84 -3.75
N ARG A 137 -5.06 5.86 -2.86
CA ARG A 137 -4.06 5.59 -1.84
C ARG A 137 -3.32 4.30 -2.20
N VAL A 138 -1.99 4.34 -2.13
CA VAL A 138 -1.16 3.14 -2.26
C VAL A 138 -0.39 2.93 -0.97
N GLU A 139 -0.56 1.76 -0.38
CA GLU A 139 0.02 1.38 0.90
C GLU A 139 0.82 0.09 0.73
N ILE A 140 1.81 -0.07 1.59
CA ILE A 140 2.49 -1.33 1.80
C ILE A 140 1.97 -1.90 3.10
N VAL A 141 1.41 -3.11 3.04
CA VAL A 141 0.89 -3.82 4.21
C VAL A 141 1.75 -5.06 4.40
N VAL A 142 2.33 -5.21 5.58
CA VAL A 142 3.05 -6.41 6.00
C VAL A 142 2.18 -7.09 7.07
N GLY A 143 1.88 -8.37 6.88
CA GLY A 143 1.07 -9.13 7.83
C GLY A 143 1.77 -9.25 9.17
N THR A 144 1.04 -9.03 10.26
CA THR A 144 1.47 -9.38 11.62
C THR A 144 1.16 -10.83 11.94
#